data_AF-A0A972ZTU6-F1
#
_entry.id   AF-A0A972ZTU6-F1
#
_cell.length_a   1.000
_cell.length_b   1.000
_cell.length_c   1.000
_cell.angle_alpha   90.00
_cell.angle_beta   90.00
_cell.angle_gamma   90.00
#
_symmetry.space_group_name_H-M   'P 1'
#
loop_
_entity.id
_entity.type
_entity.pdbx_description
1 polymer ?
#
loop_
_entity_poly.entity_id
_entity_poly.type
_entity_poly.pdbx_seq_one_letter_code
_entity_poly.pdbx_strand_id
1 'polypeptide(L)'
;MHVIGKVKIGPLEERGQSRGVLKEWNDFDIALRNEITKQRALRLTKDPLKYIRGEDYSNPFESVFAHWAVSQDSPMGAELYLDRVRWEKIEEFSKGHYFDIGFLIGYALKLQILERWQNINKRDGTEILQDMVKV
;
A
#
# COMPACT_ATOMS: atom_id res chain seq x y z
N MET A 1 -14.04 -8.94 17.49
CA MET A 1 -13.47 -7.65 17.04
C MET A 1 -11.93 -7.62 16.96
N HIS A 2 -11.23 -8.76 16.85
CA HIS A 2 -9.76 -8.80 16.88
C HIS A 2 -9.07 -8.72 15.49
N VAL A 3 -9.86 -8.83 14.40
CA VAL A 3 -9.35 -8.90 13.01
C VAL A 3 -9.22 -7.52 12.36
N ILE A 4 -10.17 -6.61 12.62
CA ILE A 4 -10.22 -5.29 11.97
C ILE A 4 -9.04 -4.40 12.41
N GLY A 5 -8.63 -4.47 13.68
CA GLY A 5 -7.49 -3.69 14.18
C GLY A 5 -6.12 -4.07 13.59
N LYS A 6 -6.02 -5.26 12.96
CA LYS A 6 -4.81 -5.74 12.30
C LYS A 6 -4.74 -5.36 10.82
N VAL A 7 -5.82 -4.84 10.24
CA VAL A 7 -5.85 -4.38 8.85
C VAL A 7 -5.17 -3.03 8.80
N LYS A 8 -3.97 -2.96 8.21
CA LYS A 8 -3.24 -1.72 8.00
C LYS A 8 -2.60 -1.72 6.62
N ILE A 9 -2.62 -0.56 5.97
CA ILE A 9 -1.73 -0.25 4.85
C ILE A 9 -0.37 0.13 5.43
N GLY A 10 0.38 -0.88 5.88
CA GLY A 10 1.64 -0.69 6.58
C GLY A 10 2.27 -2.01 7.00
N PRO A 11 3.54 -1.99 7.45
CA PRO A 11 4.18 -3.15 8.04
C PRO A 11 3.27 -3.83 9.07
N LEU A 12 2.87 -5.09 8.84
CA LEU A 12 2.25 -5.88 9.90
C LEU A 12 3.37 -6.38 10.83
N GLU A 13 3.28 -6.03 12.12
CA GLU A 13 4.27 -6.43 13.13
C GLU A 13 4.21 -7.93 13.47
N GLU A 14 3.13 -8.63 13.14
CA GLU A 14 2.98 -10.06 13.42
C GLU A 14 2.32 -10.84 12.27
N ARG A 15 2.93 -11.96 11.85
CA ARG A 15 2.36 -13.01 10.98
C ARG A 15 1.23 -13.81 11.68
N GLY A 16 0.45 -13.18 12.55
CA GLY A 16 -0.49 -13.87 13.44
C GLY A 16 -1.76 -14.33 12.73
N GLN A 17 -1.76 -15.58 12.25
CA GLN A 17 -2.92 -16.41 11.85
C GLN A 17 -4.02 -15.70 11.04
N SER A 18 -3.65 -14.82 10.10
CA SER A 18 -4.59 -14.30 9.12
C SER A 18 -4.99 -15.42 8.15
N ARG A 19 -6.28 -15.73 8.01
CA ARG A 19 -6.81 -16.67 7.00
C ARG A 19 -7.72 -15.93 6.02
N GLY A 20 -7.78 -16.39 4.77
CA GLY A 20 -8.59 -15.80 3.70
C GLY A 20 -8.02 -14.48 3.16
N VAL A 21 -8.91 -13.57 2.75
CA VAL A 21 -8.60 -12.27 2.10
C VAL A 21 -7.50 -11.46 2.78
N LEU A 22 -7.42 -11.49 4.12
CA LEU A 22 -6.39 -10.75 4.87
C LEU A 22 -4.97 -11.29 4.62
N LYS A 23 -4.84 -12.61 4.43
CA LYS A 23 -3.54 -13.22 4.13
C LYS A 23 -3.11 -12.86 2.71
N GLU A 24 -4.01 -12.97 1.75
CA GLU A 24 -3.76 -12.63 0.34
C GLU A 24 -3.37 -11.15 0.18
N TRP A 25 -4.07 -10.26 0.87
CA TRP A 25 -3.70 -8.85 0.94
C TRP A 25 -2.31 -8.63 1.52
N ASN A 26 -1.99 -9.29 2.64
CA ASN A 26 -0.69 -9.13 3.28
C ASN A 26 0.46 -9.67 2.43
N ASP A 27 0.26 -10.83 1.81
CA ASP A 27 1.24 -11.45 0.91
C ASP A 27 1.50 -10.50 -0.29
N PHE A 28 0.46 -9.90 -0.85
CA PHE A 28 0.56 -8.88 -1.90
C PHE A 28 1.27 -7.60 -1.45
N ASP A 29 0.87 -6.98 -0.33
CA ASP A 29 1.47 -5.72 0.13
C ASP A 29 2.95 -5.90 0.49
N ILE A 30 3.33 -7.05 1.07
CA ILE A 30 4.73 -7.40 1.33
C ILE A 30 5.50 -7.56 0.01
N ALA A 31 4.96 -8.32 -0.96
CA ALA A 31 5.60 -8.52 -2.25
C ALA A 31 5.84 -7.19 -2.97
N LEU A 32 4.82 -6.33 -3.06
CA LEU A 32 4.92 -5.01 -3.67
C LEU A 32 6.00 -4.14 -3.00
N ARG A 33 6.04 -4.12 -1.66
CA ARG A 33 7.06 -3.37 -0.91
C ARG A 33 8.47 -3.92 -1.11
N ASN A 34 8.61 -5.24 -1.18
CA ASN A 34 9.90 -5.88 -1.43
C ASN A 34 10.42 -5.50 -2.82
N GLU A 35 9.56 -5.52 -3.85
CA GLU A 35 9.95 -5.12 -5.20
C GLU A 35 10.35 -3.64 -5.29
N ILE A 36 9.60 -2.74 -4.64
CA ILE A 36 10.00 -1.32 -4.53
C ILE A 36 11.35 -1.18 -3.81
N THR A 37 11.56 -1.97 -2.76
CA THR A 37 12.80 -1.96 -1.98
C THR A 37 13.98 -2.45 -2.82
N LYS A 38 13.81 -3.52 -3.61
CA LYS A 38 14.81 -4.02 -4.56
C LYS A 38 15.22 -2.94 -5.54
N GLN A 39 14.26 -2.28 -6.19
CA GLN A 39 14.54 -1.22 -7.16
C GLN A 39 15.25 -0.01 -6.53
N ARG A 40 14.84 0.39 -5.33
CA ARG A 40 15.51 1.47 -4.59
C ARG A 40 16.92 1.08 -4.15
N ALA A 41 17.13 -0.15 -3.68
CA ALA A 41 18.42 -0.66 -3.24
C ALA A 41 19.41 -0.76 -4.41
N LEU A 42 18.95 -1.24 -5.58
CA LEU A 42 19.73 -1.26 -6.82
C LEU A 42 20.19 0.15 -7.21
N ARG A 43 19.29 1.14 -7.17
CA ARG A 43 19.63 2.54 -7.47
C ARG A 43 20.64 3.15 -6.49
N LEU A 44 20.65 2.67 -5.25
CA LEU A 44 21.54 3.15 -4.19
C LEU A 44 22.80 2.29 -4.01
N THR A 45 23.02 1.28 -4.87
CA THR A 45 24.12 0.32 -4.76
C THR A 45 24.21 -0.34 -3.37
N LYS A 46 23.04 -0.58 -2.76
CA LYS A 46 22.91 -1.30 -1.48
C LYS A 46 22.45 -2.72 -1.73
N ASP A 47 22.82 -3.63 -0.84
CA ASP A 47 22.33 -5.01 -0.87
C ASP A 47 20.81 -5.06 -0.60
N PRO A 48 19.98 -5.52 -1.57
CA PRO A 48 18.54 -5.64 -1.40
C PRO A 48 18.12 -6.66 -0.33
N LEU A 49 18.88 -7.75 -0.19
CA LEU A 49 18.50 -8.89 0.68
C LEU A 49 18.41 -8.48 2.15
N LYS A 50 19.15 -7.44 2.55
CA LYS A 50 19.13 -6.89 3.91
C LYS A 50 17.81 -6.20 4.29
N TYR A 51 17.02 -5.76 3.32
CA TYR A 51 15.82 -4.95 3.55
C TYR A 51 14.50 -5.64 3.16
N ILE A 52 14.59 -6.80 2.49
CA ILE A 52 13.44 -7.63 2.13
C ILE A 52 12.82 -8.23 3.39
N ARG A 53 11.50 -8.30 3.41
CA ARG A 53 10.75 -8.92 4.51
C ARG A 53 10.10 -10.21 4.04
N GLY A 54 10.32 -11.28 4.80
CA GLY A 54 9.73 -12.59 4.55
C GLY A 54 10.50 -13.40 3.51
N GLU A 55 9.78 -14.27 2.80
CA GLU A 55 10.38 -15.06 1.72
C GLU A 55 10.59 -14.17 0.49
N ASP A 56 11.67 -14.42 -0.26
CA ASP A 56 11.94 -13.74 -1.53
C ASP A 56 11.01 -14.31 -2.62
N TYR A 57 9.72 -14.02 -2.48
CA TYR A 57 8.74 -14.31 -3.49
C TYR A 57 8.63 -13.11 -4.41
N SER A 58 9.29 -13.20 -5.57
CA SER A 58 9.13 -12.23 -6.65
C SER A 58 8.07 -12.76 -7.62
N ASN A 59 6.92 -12.10 -7.64
CA ASN A 59 5.91 -12.35 -8.65
C ASN A 59 6.09 -11.30 -9.78
N PRO A 60 6.17 -11.74 -11.06
CA PRO A 60 6.42 -10.84 -12.18
C PRO A 60 5.47 -9.63 -12.28
N PHE A 61 4.21 -9.78 -11.85
CA PHE A 61 3.23 -8.70 -11.88
C PHE A 61 3.59 -7.54 -10.93
N GLU A 62 3.99 -7.86 -9.70
CA GLU A 62 4.35 -6.90 -8.65
C GLU A 62 5.64 -6.17 -8.99
N SER A 63 6.57 -6.86 -9.67
CA SER A 63 7.81 -6.25 -10.15
C SER A 63 7.53 -5.18 -11.22
N VAL A 64 6.58 -5.44 -12.12
CA VAL A 64 6.12 -4.46 -13.12
C VAL A 64 5.49 -3.24 -12.43
N PHE A 65 4.59 -3.44 -11.46
CA PHE A 65 3.99 -2.33 -10.72
C PHE A 65 5.03 -1.50 -9.96
N ALA A 66 6.01 -2.14 -9.31
CA ALA A 66 7.10 -1.43 -8.67
C ALA A 66 7.89 -0.59 -9.68
N HIS A 67 8.20 -1.15 -10.85
CA HIS A 67 8.94 -0.45 -11.91
C HIS A 67 8.21 0.81 -12.36
N TRP A 68 6.93 0.68 -12.71
CA TRP A 68 6.11 1.82 -13.13
C TRP A 68 5.99 2.90 -12.06
N ALA A 69 5.91 2.51 -10.78
CA ALA A 69 5.87 3.45 -9.66
C ALA A 69 7.19 4.22 -9.51
N VAL A 70 8.34 3.54 -9.63
CA VAL A 70 9.67 4.16 -9.49
C VAL A 70 10.01 5.03 -10.70
N SER A 71 9.46 4.72 -11.87
CA SER A 71 9.64 5.47 -13.12
C SER A 71 8.77 6.72 -13.23
N GLN A 72 7.93 7.04 -12.24
CA GLN A 72 7.14 8.29 -12.27
C GLN A 72 8.02 9.53 -12.06
N ASP A 73 7.72 10.60 -12.80
CA ASP A 73 8.47 11.86 -12.75
C ASP A 73 8.32 12.62 -11.43
N SER A 74 7.23 12.38 -10.70
CA SER A 74 6.95 13.03 -9.42
C SER A 74 6.71 12.02 -8.30
N PRO A 75 7.15 12.30 -7.06
CA PRO A 75 6.84 11.49 -5.90
C PRO A 75 5.33 11.33 -5.68
N MET A 76 4.55 12.38 -5.96
CA MET A 76 3.08 12.33 -5.87
C MET A 76 2.48 11.37 -6.90
N GLY A 77 2.97 11.40 -8.14
CA GLY A 77 2.55 10.46 -9.19
C GLY A 77 2.86 9.01 -8.83
N ALA A 78 4.03 8.76 -8.24
CA ALA A 78 4.41 7.43 -7.74
C ALA A 78 3.43 6.92 -6.66
N GLU A 79 3.09 7.76 -5.70
CA GLU A 79 2.15 7.41 -4.63
C GLU A 79 0.72 7.19 -5.15
N LEU A 80 0.26 8.04 -6.07
CA LEU A 80 -1.04 7.88 -6.73
C LEU A 80 -1.14 6.58 -7.51
N TYR A 81 -0.09 6.24 -8.26
CA TYR A 81 -0.02 4.99 -9.00
C TYR A 81 -0.07 3.77 -8.07
N LEU A 82 0.74 3.78 -7.00
CA LEU A 82 0.75 2.68 -6.03
C LEU A 82 -0.60 2.51 -5.33
N ASP A 83 -1.27 3.60 -4.97
CA ASP A 83 -2.59 3.53 -4.32
C ASP A 83 -3.68 3.08 -5.30
N ARG A 84 -3.57 3.40 -6.60
CA ARG A 84 -4.46 2.83 -7.63
C ARG A 84 -4.28 1.32 -7.75
N VAL A 85 -3.04 0.84 -7.84
CA VAL A 85 -2.72 -0.59 -7.93
C VAL A 85 -3.25 -1.33 -6.68
N ARG A 86 -3.06 -0.75 -5.50
CA ARG A 86 -3.65 -1.28 -4.25
C ARG A 86 -5.16 -1.35 -4.33
N TRP A 87 -5.82 -0.29 -4.80
CA TRP A 87 -7.27 -0.26 -4.94
C TRP A 87 -7.79 -1.36 -5.86
N GLU A 88 -7.21 -1.51 -7.04
CA GLU A 88 -7.58 -2.55 -8.01
C GLU A 88 -7.43 -3.95 -7.43
N LYS A 89 -6.34 -4.21 -6.69
CA LYS A 89 -6.12 -5.49 -6.03
C LYS A 89 -7.17 -5.75 -4.93
N ILE A 90 -7.54 -4.73 -4.17
CA ILE A 90 -8.62 -4.86 -3.16
C ILE A 90 -9.96 -5.18 -3.84
N GLU A 91 -10.28 -4.54 -4.98
CA GLU A 91 -11.48 -4.88 -5.74
C GLU A 91 -11.46 -6.34 -6.20
N GLU A 92 -10.31 -6.82 -6.71
CA GLU A 92 -10.15 -8.21 -7.13
C GLU A 92 -10.41 -9.19 -5.98
N PHE A 93 -9.82 -8.95 -4.80
CA PHE A 93 -10.03 -9.78 -3.62
C PHE A 93 -11.43 -9.64 -3.01
N SER A 94 -12.15 -8.56 -3.32
CA SER A 94 -13.53 -8.36 -2.86
C SER A 94 -14.57 -8.96 -3.81
N LYS A 95 -14.18 -9.39 -5.02
CA LYS A 95 -15.10 -10.04 -5.96
C LYS A 95 -15.60 -11.37 -5.39
N GLY A 96 -16.91 -11.56 -5.38
CA GLY A 96 -17.56 -12.75 -4.81
C GLY A 96 -17.84 -12.65 -3.31
N HIS A 97 -17.32 -11.63 -2.62
CA HIS A 97 -17.56 -11.35 -1.21
C HIS A 97 -18.64 -10.27 -1.07
N TYR A 98 -19.92 -10.67 -1.00
CA TYR A 98 -21.04 -9.73 -0.97
C TYR A 98 -21.44 -9.28 0.45
N PHE A 99 -21.34 -10.17 1.44
CA PHE A 99 -21.78 -9.90 2.82
C PHE A 99 -21.01 -10.76 3.84
N ASP A 100 -19.67 -10.76 3.75
CA ASP A 100 -18.81 -11.51 4.65
C ASP A 100 -17.65 -10.65 5.18
N ILE A 101 -16.77 -11.29 5.96
CA ILE A 101 -15.61 -10.62 6.54
C ILE A 101 -14.63 -10.12 5.48
N GLY A 102 -14.57 -10.76 4.30
CA GLY A 102 -13.73 -10.33 3.17
C GLY A 102 -14.17 -8.97 2.65
N PHE A 103 -15.48 -8.76 2.51
CA PHE A 103 -16.04 -7.46 2.14
C PHE A 103 -15.67 -6.36 3.16
N LEU A 104 -15.79 -6.66 4.46
CA LEU A 104 -15.43 -5.71 5.52
C LEU A 104 -13.94 -5.36 5.52
N ILE A 105 -13.06 -6.35 5.25
CA ILE A 105 -11.62 -6.13 5.11
C ILE A 105 -11.34 -5.23 3.90
N GLY A 106 -11.93 -5.53 2.74
CA GLY A 106 -11.76 -4.72 1.53
C GLY A 106 -12.23 -3.28 1.73
N TYR A 107 -13.39 -3.09 2.36
CA TYR A 107 -13.88 -1.76 2.71
C TYR A 107 -12.93 -1.01 3.66
N ALA A 108 -12.44 -1.67 4.72
CA ALA A 108 -11.52 -1.06 5.67
C ALA A 108 -10.20 -0.61 4.99
N LEU A 109 -9.67 -1.41 4.07
CA LEU A 109 -8.46 -1.06 3.31
C LEU A 109 -8.70 0.14 2.39
N LYS A 110 -9.81 0.16 1.65
CA LYS A 110 -10.18 1.32 0.81
C LYS A 110 -10.33 2.59 1.65
N LEU A 111 -10.95 2.49 2.82
CA LEU A 111 -11.10 3.62 3.74
C LEU A 111 -9.74 4.17 4.20
N GLN A 112 -8.78 3.30 4.52
CA GLN A 112 -7.42 3.73 4.88
C GLN A 112 -6.69 4.45 3.74
N ILE A 113 -6.88 4.03 2.48
CA ILE A 113 -6.36 4.76 1.32
C ILE A 113 -6.96 6.17 1.30
N LEU A 114 -8.28 6.29 1.43
CA LEU A 114 -8.96 7.60 1.40
C LEU A 114 -8.54 8.51 2.56
N GLU A 115 -8.40 7.99 3.78
CA GLU A 115 -7.91 8.75 4.94
C GLU A 115 -6.49 9.28 4.72
N ARG A 116 -5.62 8.46 4.10
CA ARG A 116 -4.27 8.87 3.72
C ARG A 116 -4.31 10.04 2.73
N TRP A 117 -5.13 9.96 1.67
CA TRP A 117 -5.29 11.05 0.71
C TRP A 117 -5.91 12.30 1.31
N GLN A 118 -6.85 12.14 2.25
CA GLN A 118 -7.41 13.26 2.98
C GLN A 118 -6.34 14.00 3.79
N ASN A 119 -5.41 13.29 4.42
CA ASN A 119 -4.30 13.89 5.17
C ASN A 119 -3.28 14.59 4.26
N ILE A 120 -3.00 14.03 3.08
CA ILE A 120 -2.15 14.66 2.07
C ILE A 120 -2.78 15.97 1.59
N ASN A 121 -4.06 15.94 1.21
CA ASN A 121 -4.78 17.14 0.74
C ASN A 121 -5.01 18.21 1.82
N LYS A 122 -5.17 17.81 3.09
CA LYS A 122 -5.32 18.77 4.20
C LYS A 122 -4.07 19.61 4.43
N ARG A 123 -2.88 19.03 4.24
CA ARG A 123 -1.61 19.77 4.32
C ARG A 123 -1.56 20.88 3.27
N ASP A 124 -1.90 20.56 2.03
CA ASP A 124 -1.95 21.57 0.95
C ASP A 124 -3.01 22.65 1.21
N GLY A 125 -4.21 22.30 1.68
CA GLY A 125 -5.31 23.26 1.87
C GLY A 125 -5.16 24.20 3.08
N THR A 126 -4.57 23.73 4.19
CA THR A 126 -4.45 24.53 5.42
C THR A 126 -3.20 25.40 5.46
N GLU A 127 -2.08 24.97 4.86
CA GLU A 127 -0.88 25.80 4.73
C GLU A 127 -1.15 27.00 3.81
N ILE A 128 -1.86 26.80 2.69
CA ILE A 128 -2.26 27.90 1.78
C ILE A 128 -3.17 28.91 2.50
N LEU A 129 -4.15 28.45 3.27
CA LEU A 129 -5.03 29.35 4.03
C LEU A 129 -4.29 30.08 5.15
N GLN A 130 -3.33 29.45 5.82
CA GLN A 130 -2.52 30.11 6.85
C GLN A 130 -1.55 31.14 6.28
N ASP A 131 -0.99 30.90 5.09
CA ASP A 131 -0.16 31.89 4.39
C ASP A 131 -0.98 33.08 3.90
N MET A 132 -2.23 32.87 3.45
CA MET A 132 -3.13 33.97 3.07
C MET A 132 -3.57 34.84 4.26
N VAL A 133 -3.61 34.29 5.48
CA VAL A 133 -4.01 35.02 6.69
C VAL A 133 -2.82 35.77 7.34
N LYS A 134 -1.58 35.50 6.90
CA LYS A 134 -0.37 36.20 7.36
C LYS A 134 -0.01 37.47 6.58
N VAL A 135 -0.86 37.90 5.63
CA VAL A 135 -0.75 39.16 4.89
C VAL A 135 -1.67 40.21 5.53
#